data_AF-A0A935PF46-F1
#
_entry.id   AF-A0A935PF46-F1
#
_cell.length_a   1.000
_cell.length_b   1.000
_cell.length_c   1.000
_cell.angle_alpha   90.00
_cell.angle_beta   90.00
_cell.angle_gamma   90.00
#
_symmetry.space_group_name_H-M   'P 1'
#
loop_
_entity.id
_entity.type
_entity.pdbx_description
1 polymer ?
#
loop_
_entity_poly.entity_id
_entity_poly.type
_entity_poly.pdbx_seq_one_letter_code
_entity_poly.pdbx_strand_id
1 'polypeptide(L)' 'MKPRDSGNRAMGEGWVYVSHGITFAVVVTLSALGGVWLDRRLGTMPLATLVGTIGGTAWVGVWLFAKLRGGKGPTEPPAG' A
#
# COMPACT_ATOMS: atom_id res chain seq x y z
N MET A 1 2.90 33.42 15.44
CA MET A 1 2.52 32.19 14.69
C MET A 1 3.12 31.00 15.42
N LYS A 2 2.32 30.01 15.83
CA LYS A 2 2.70 29.01 16.84
C LYS A 2 3.46 27.84 16.18
N PRO A 3 4.74 27.60 16.49
CA PRO A 3 5.57 26.55 15.86
C PRO A 3 5.17 25.11 16.24
N ARG A 4 4.18 24.96 17.13
CA ARG A 4 3.67 23.66 17.58
C ARG A 4 2.77 22.97 16.55
N ASP A 5 2.16 23.74 15.63
CA ASP A 5 1.25 23.20 14.61
C ASP A 5 1.98 22.62 13.40
N SER A 6 3.17 23.12 13.05
CA SER A 6 3.97 22.60 11.93
C SER A 6 4.59 21.24 12.24
N GLY A 7 5.11 21.05 13.46
CA GLY A 7 5.66 19.77 13.91
C GLY A 7 4.60 18.65 13.95
N ASN A 8 3.41 18.95 14.47
CA ASN A 8 2.30 17.98 14.51
C ASN A 8 1.80 17.58 13.11
N ARG A 9 1.80 18.51 12.14
CA ARG A 9 1.43 18.19 10.75
C ARG A 9 2.47 17.33 10.05
N ALA A 10 3.76 17.65 10.20
CA ALA A 10 4.83 16.84 9.63
C ALA A 10 4.86 15.41 10.22
N MET A 11 4.63 15.28 11.53
CA MET A 11 4.45 13.98 12.17
C MET A 11 3.21 13.24 11.64
N GLY A 12 2.09 13.95 11.48
CA GLY A 12 0.85 13.38 10.94
C GLY A 12 1.01 12.86 9.52
N GLU A 13 1.66 13.61 8.63
CA GLU A 13 1.95 13.18 7.26
C GLU A 13 2.88 11.97 7.23
N GLY A 14 3.96 11.98 8.03
CA GLY A 14 4.87 10.84 8.15
C GLY A 14 4.15 9.57 8.63
N TRP A 15 3.26 9.70 9.61
CA TRP A 15 2.47 8.59 10.14
C TRP A 15 1.51 7.99 9.10
N VAL A 16 0.94 8.83 8.23
CA VAL A 16 0.11 8.36 7.11
C VAL A 16 0.93 7.47 6.19
N TYR A 17 2.15 7.85 5.80
CA TYR A 17 3.00 6.98 4.96
C TYR A 17 3.38 5.66 5.62
N VAL A 18 3.72 5.69 6.92
CA VAL A 18 4.05 4.48 7.68
C VAL A 18 2.86 3.51 7.74
N SER A 19 1.66 4.02 8.04
CA SER A 19 0.45 3.20 8.10
C SER A 19 0.10 2.54 6.75
N HIS A 20 0.32 3.25 5.63
CA HIS A 20 0.15 2.70 4.28
C HIS A 20 1.20 1.64 3.97
N GLY A 21 2.46 1.85 4.36
CA GLY A 21 3.54 0.86 4.21
C GLY A 21 3.27 -0.42 4.99
N ILE A 22 2.80 -0.32 6.24
CA ILE A 22 2.40 -1.47 7.06
C ILE A 22 1.24 -2.23 6.38
N THR A 23 0.22 -1.50 5.91
CA THR A 23 -0.92 -2.12 5.20
C THR A 23 -0.46 -2.88 3.96
N PHE A 24 0.43 -2.27 3.17
CA PHE A 24 1.03 -2.92 2.00
C PHE A 24 1.75 -4.22 2.38
N ALA A 25 2.64 -4.17 3.38
CA ALA A 25 3.40 -5.33 3.83
C ALA A 25 2.49 -6.46 4.33
N VAL A 26 1.46 -6.13 5.10
CA VAL A 26 0.48 -7.11 5.62
C VAL A 26 -0.27 -7.77 4.47
N VAL A 27 -0.78 -7.00 3.50
CA VAL A 27 -1.53 -7.56 2.37
C VAL A 27 -0.67 -8.51 1.55
N VAL A 28 0.55 -8.11 1.18
CA VAL A 28 1.47 -8.95 0.40
C VAL A 28 1.81 -10.23 1.16
N THR A 29 2.09 -10.12 2.46
CA THR A 29 2.43 -11.28 3.30
C THR A 29 1.26 -12.25 3.42
N LEU A 30 0.05 -11.75 3.65
CA LEU A 30 -1.16 -12.58 3.73
C LEU A 30 -1.49 -13.26 2.41
N SER A 31 -1.32 -12.55 1.28
CA SER A 31 -1.49 -13.13 -0.04
C SER A 31 -0.50 -14.25 -0.32
N ALA A 32 0.77 -14.07 0.05
CA ALA A 32 1.79 -15.10 -0.09
C ALA A 32 1.50 -16.32 0.80
N LEU A 33 1.21 -16.10 2.08
CA LEU A 33 0.90 -17.17 3.04
C LEU A 33 -0.38 -17.92 2.67
N GLY A 34 -1.42 -17.19 2.25
CA GLY A 34 -2.67 -17.78 1.76
C GLY A 34 -2.45 -18.62 0.51
N GLY A 35 -1.61 -18.16 -0.41
CA GLY A 35 -1.22 -18.92 -1.59
C GLY A 35 -0.44 -20.19 -1.25
N VAL A 36 0.52 -20.13 -0.32
CA VAL A 36 1.26 -21.32 0.14
C VAL A 36 0.33 -22.33 0.80
N TRP A 37 -0.59 -21.86 1.63
CA TRP A 37 -1.59 -22.72 2.26
C TRP A 37 -2.49 -23.39 1.22
N LEU A 38 -2.91 -22.65 0.19
CA LEU A 38 -3.77 -23.16 -0.87
C LEU A 38 -3.02 -24.17 -1.77
N ASP A 39 -1.77 -23.87 -2.14
CA ASP A 39 -0.92 -24.79 -2.91
C ASP A 39 -0.70 -26.11 -2.16
N ARG A 40 -0.46 -26.05 -0.84
CA ARG A 40 -0.34 -27.25 0.01
C ARG A 40 -1.62 -28.06 0.11
N ARG A 41 -2.78 -27.41 0.09
CA ARG A 41 -4.09 -28.08 0.17
C ARG A 41 -4.49 -28.73 -1.15
N LEU A 42 -4.17 -28.10 -2.28
CA LEU A 42 -4.52 -28.59 -3.61
C LEU A 42 -3.45 -29.51 -4.21
N GLY A 43 -2.28 -29.63 -3.57
CA GLY A 43 -1.15 -30.39 -4.10
C GLY A 43 -0.57 -29.81 -5.39
N THR A 44 -0.84 -28.53 -5.66
CA THR A 44 -0.38 -27.84 -6.86
C THR A 44 1.07 -27.39 -6.71
N MET A 45 1.79 -27.28 -7.83
CA MET A 45 2.99 -26.44 -7.94
C MET A 45 2.67 -25.01 -7.42
N PRO A 46 3.65 -24.16 -7.02
CA PRO A 46 3.43 -22.91 -6.27
C PRO A 46 2.74 -21.77 -7.06
N LEU A 47 1.67 -22.10 -7.79
CA LEU A 47 0.91 -21.28 -8.69
C LEU A 47 -0.04 -20.38 -7.92
N ALA A 48 -0.73 -20.88 -6.88
CA ALA A 48 -1.59 -20.05 -6.06
C ALA A 48 -0.78 -19.02 -5.27
N THR A 49 0.42 -19.38 -4.82
CA THR A 49 1.39 -18.46 -4.21
C THR A 49 1.82 -17.38 -5.21
N LEU A 50 2.19 -17.74 -6.43
CA LEU A 50 2.58 -16.79 -7.46
C LEU A 50 1.44 -15.84 -7.82
N VAL A 51 0.26 -16.38 -8.14
CA VAL A 51 -0.92 -15.58 -8.51
C VAL A 51 -1.38 -14.71 -7.33
N GLY A 52 -1.43 -15.27 -6.13
CA GLY A 52 -1.80 -14.55 -4.91
C GLY A 52 -0.85 -13.42 -4.61
N THR A 53 0.47 -13.66 -4.67
CA THR A 53 1.48 -12.63 -4.35
C THR A 53 1.52 -11.55 -5.42
N ILE A 54 1.55 -11.91 -6.71
CA ILE A 54 1.56 -10.95 -7.82
C ILE A 54 0.25 -10.15 -7.83
N GLY A 55 -0.88 -10.83 -7.72
CA GLY A 55 -2.21 -10.21 -7.69
C GLY A 55 -2.38 -9.30 -6.47
N GLY A 56 -2.00 -9.77 -5.28
CA GLY A 56 -2.04 -9.01 -4.04
C GLY A 56 -1.17 -7.77 -4.10
N THR A 57 0.06 -7.90 -4.59
CA THR A 57 1.01 -6.78 -4.76
C THR A 57 0.51 -5.76 -5.77
N ALA A 58 0.05 -6.21 -6.94
CA ALA A 58 -0.50 -5.34 -7.97
C ALA A 58 -1.74 -4.59 -7.46
N TRP A 59 -2.64 -5.29 -6.78
CA TRP A 59 -3.86 -4.69 -6.21
C TRP A 59 -3.54 -3.61 -5.18
N VAL A 60 -2.73 -3.92 -4.17
CA VAL A 60 -2.41 -2.96 -3.10
C VAL A 60 -1.56 -1.80 -3.62
N GLY A 61 -0.72 -2.04 -4.64
CA GLY A 61 0.04 -1.01 -5.34
C GLY A 61 -0.88 -0.04 -6.09
N VAL A 62 -1.85 -0.54 -6.85
CA VAL A 62 -2.85 0.29 -7.54
C VAL A 62 -3.70 1.06 -6.53
N TRP A 63 -4.15 0.41 -5.46
CA TRP A 63 -4.90 1.07 -4.39
C TRP A 63 -4.09 2.20 -3.74
N LEU A 64 -2.83 1.94 -3.39
CA LEU A 64 -1.94 2.93 -2.80
C LEU A 64 -1.70 4.10 -3.76
N PHE A 65 -1.45 3.81 -5.03
CA PHE A 65 -1.25 4.82 -6.06
C PHE A 65 -2.50 5.70 -6.27
N ALA A 66 -3.68 5.09 -6.33
CA ALA A 66 -4.94 5.80 -6.43
C ALA A 66 -5.20 6.66 -5.19
N LYS A 67 -4.87 6.17 -3.99
CA LYS A 67 -4.99 6.91 -2.73
C LYS A 67 -4.07 8.12 -2.68
N LEU A 68 -2.81 7.96 -3.12
CA LEU A 68 -1.82 9.04 -3.17
C LEU A 68 -2.16 10.08 -4.25
N ARG A 69 -2.71 9.66 -5.40
CA ARG A 69 -3.19 10.57 -6.45
C ARG A 69 -4.49 11.27 -6.07
N GLY A 70 -5.42 10.57 -5.43
CA GLY A 70 -6.68 11.16 -4.96
C GLY A 70 -6.50 12.19 -3.84
N GLY A 71 -5.39 12.11 -3.10
CA GLY A 71 -5.01 13.10 -2.07
C GLY A 71 -4.19 14.29 -2.57
N LYS A 72 -3.67 14.23 -3.80
CA LYS A 72 -3.02 15.36 -4.50
C LYS A 72 -3.78 15.64 -5.79
N GLY A 73 -4.82 16.48 -5.70
CA GLY A 73 -5.42 17.05 -6.89
C GLY A 73 -4.37 17.78 -7.74
N PRO A 74 -4.42 17.71 -9.08
CA PRO A 74 -3.66 18.60 -9.94
C PRO A 74 -4.26 20.01 -9.84
N THR A 75 -3.85 20.77 -8.82
CA THR A 75 -4.17 22.20 -8.68
C THR A 75 -2.91 22.98 -8.36
N GLU A 76 -1.93 22.91 -9.26
CA GLU A 76 -1.06 24.05 -9.52
C GLU A 76 -1.16 24.32 -11.02
N PRO A 77 -1.91 25.35 -11.46
CA PRO A 77 -1.69 25.89 -12.79
C PRO A 77 -0.26 26.45 -12.86
N PRO A 78 0.41 26.37 -14.03
CA PRO A 78 1.77 26.91 -14.17
C PRO A 78 1.76 28.38 -13.78
N ALA A 79 2.62 28.75 -12.84
CA ALA A 79 2.87 30.12 -12.47
C ALA A 79 3.34 30.89 -13.72
N GLY A 80 2.44 31.75 -14.22
CA GLY A 80 2.67 32.77 -15.23
C GLY A 80 2.08 34.07 -14.74
#